data_AF-A0A800DW91-F1
#
_entry.id   AF-A0A800DW91-F1
#
_cell.length_a   1.000
_cell.length_b   1.000
_cell.length_c   1.000
_cell.angle_alpha   90.00
_cell.angle_beta   90.00
_cell.angle_gamma   90.00
#
_symmetry.space_group_name_H-M   'P 1'
#
loop_
_entity.id
_entity.type
_entity.pdbx_description
1 polymer ?
#
loop_
_entity_poly.entity_id
_entity_poly.type
_entity_poly.pdbx_seq_one_letter_code
_entity_poly.pdbx_strand_id
1 'polypeptide(L)' 'MHPILFRVGPITIYTYGLFIFLGILVAYLITLREAKKEGIRKEIFSSLVFWILIFSFLGARIFYIFINF' A
#
# COMPACT_ATOMS: atom_id res chain seq x y z
N MET A 1 2.57 23.18 -4.05
CA MET A 1 2.24 21.85 -3.51
C MET A 1 2.49 21.88 -2.01
N HIS A 2 1.49 21.58 -1.18
CA HIS A 2 1.72 21.42 0.27
C HIS A 2 2.18 19.98 0.52
N PRO A 3 3.46 19.73 0.86
CA PRO A 3 3.98 18.38 1.06
C PRO A 3 3.45 17.71 2.33
N ILE A 4 2.94 18.52 3.27
CA ILE A 4 2.46 18.11 4.58
C ILE A 4 0.95 18.37 4.63
N LEU A 5 0.14 17.32 4.80
CA LEU A 5 -1.31 17.44 4.96
C LEU A 5 -1.69 17.77 6.39
N PHE A 6 -1.19 16.96 7.32
CA PHE A 6 -1.50 17.08 8.74
C PHE A 6 -0.24 16.77 9.55
N ARG A 7 -0.01 17.57 10.59
CA ARG A 7 1.02 17.32 11.59
C ARG A 7 0.32 17.15 12.92
N VAL A 8 0.33 15.93 13.44
CA VAL A 8 -0.22 15.60 14.76
C VAL A 8 0.97 15.21 15.65
N GLY A 9 1.49 16.19 16.39
CA GLY A 9 2.70 16.02 17.21
C GLY A 9 3.92 15.60 16.37
N PRO A 10 4.64 14.50 16.72
CA PRO A 10 5.82 14.03 15.98
C PRO A 10 5.46 13.35 14.64
N ILE A 11 4.18 13.04 14.40
CA ILE A 11 3.74 12.34 13.20
C ILE A 11 3.36 13.36 12.14
N THR A 12 4.11 13.35 11.03
CA THR A 12 3.84 14.17 9.85
C THR A 12 3.25 13.29 8.75
N ILE A 13 2.00 13.55 8.37
CA ILE A 13 1.36 12.89 7.25
C ILE A 13 1.68 13.66 5.98
N TYR A 14 2.42 13.02 5.09
CA TYR A 14 2.77 13.59 3.81
C TYR A 14 1.72 13.29 2.75
N THR A 15 1.56 14.25 1.84
CA THR A 15 0.58 14.17 0.74
C THR A 15 0.83 13.00 -0.20
N TYR A 16 2.09 12.72 -0.53
CA TYR A 16 2.43 11.58 -1.38
C TYR A 16 2.06 10.24 -0.71
N GLY A 17 2.26 10.12 0.60
CA GLY A 17 1.91 8.91 1.35
C GLY A 17 0.41 8.66 1.37
N LEU A 18 -0.39 9.73 1.52
CA LEU A 18 -1.85 9.65 1.43
C LEU A 18 -2.30 9.14 0.06
N PHE A 19 -1.76 9.69 -1.03
CA PHE A 19 -2.12 9.25 -2.38
C PHE A 19 -1.72 7.81 -2.67
N ILE A 20 -0.55 7.37 -2.19
CA ILE A 20 -0.14 5.95 -2.29
C ILE A 20 -1.15 5.05 -1.58
N PHE A 21 -1.52 5.40 -0.34
CA PHE A 21 -2.50 4.63 0.42
C PHE A 21 -3.87 4.59 -0.28
N LEU A 22 -4.34 5.71 -0.82
CA LEU A 22 -5.58 5.77 -1.59
C LEU A 22 -5.53 4.87 -2.83
N GLY A 23 -4.41 4.85 -3.55
CA GLY A 23 -4.22 3.96 -4.70
C GLY A 23 -4.32 2.48 -4.31
N ILE A 24 -3.66 2.08 -3.22
CA ILE A 24 -3.74 0.73 -2.67
C ILE A 24 -5.18 0.39 -2.27
N LEU A 25 -5.88 1.32 -1.62
CA LEU A 25 -7.25 1.13 -1.16
C LEU A 25 -8.21 0.93 -2.35
N VAL A 26 -8.09 1.73 -3.40
CA VAL A 26 -8.89 1.59 -4.63
C VAL A 26 -8.61 0.26 -5.31
N ALA A 27 -7.34 -0.12 -5.47
CA ALA A 27 -6.97 -1.41 -6.05
C ALA A 27 -7.55 -2.57 -5.22
N TYR A 28 -7.46 -2.51 -3.89
CA TYR A 28 -8.02 -3.51 -2.99
C TYR A 28 -9.54 -3.66 -3.19
N LEU A 29 -10.28 -2.55 -3.28
CA LEU A 29 -11.73 -2.57 -3.46
C LEU A 29 -12.14 -3.13 -4.83
N ILE A 30 -11.41 -2.79 -5.90
CA ILE A 30 -11.65 -3.32 -7.24
C ILE A 30 -11.42 -4.83 -7.24
N THR A 31 -10.29 -5.28 -6.70
CA THR A 31 -9.97 -6.71 -6.70
C THR A 31 -10.89 -7.50 -5.78
N LEU A 32 -11.38 -6.94 -4.67
CA LEU A 32 -12.41 -7.57 -3.85
C LEU A 32 -13.72 -7.78 -4.63
N ARG A 33 -14.11 -6.82 -5.48
CA ARG A 33 -15.28 -6.97 -6.35
C ARG A 33 -15.08 -8.10 -7.35
N GLU A 34 -13.89 -8.20 -7.92
CA GLU A 34 -13.55 -9.25 -8.88
C GLU A 34 -13.46 -10.64 -8.21
N ALA A 35 -12.78 -10.72 -7.07
CA ALA A 35 -12.69 -11.93 -6.26
C ALA A 35 -14.07 -12.47 -5.86
N LYS A 36 -15.03 -11.58 -5.57
CA LYS A 36 -16.42 -11.98 -5.29
C LYS A 36 -17.10 -12.62 -6.51
N LYS A 37 -16.83 -12.15 -7.73
CA LYS A 37 -17.37 -12.75 -8.96
C LYS A 37 -16.79 -14.15 -9.21
N GLU A 38 -15.51 -14.32 -8.92
CA GLU A 38 -14.77 -15.58 -9.08
C GLU A 38 -15.00 -16.58 -7.92
N GLY A 39 -15.84 -16.25 -6.94
CA GLY A 39 -16.09 -17.11 -5.77
C GLY A 39 -14.92 -17.23 -4.80
N ILE A 40 -13.92 -16.35 -4.92
CA ILE A 40 -12.73 -16.34 -4.06
C ILE A 40 -13.09 -15.73 -2.70
N ARG A 41 -12.67 -16.41 -1.62
CA ARG A 41 -12.86 -15.93 -0.25
C ARG A 41 -12.09 -14.63 0.00
N LYS A 42 -12.76 -13.64 0.58
CA LYS A 42 -12.17 -12.34 0.91
C LYS A 42 -10.99 -12.46 1.87
N GLU A 43 -11.01 -13.44 2.79
CA GLU A 43 -9.92 -13.63 3.74
C GLU A 43 -8.58 -13.92 3.04
N ILE A 44 -8.61 -14.70 1.95
CA ILE A 44 -7.41 -15.04 1.17
C ILE A 44 -6.83 -13.76 0.55
N PHE A 45 -7.69 -12.94 -0.06
CA PHE A 45 -7.25 -11.72 -0.71
C PHE A 45 -6.71 -10.68 0.28
N SER A 46 -7.38 -10.49 1.42
CA SER A 46 -6.90 -9.61 2.50
C SER A 46 -5.54 -10.07 3.03
N SER A 47 -5.36 -11.38 3.20
CA SER A 47 -4.08 -11.96 3.64
C SER A 47 -2.98 -11.72 2.61
N LEU A 48 -3.29 -11.88 1.32
CA LEU A 48 -2.36 -11.64 0.23
C LEU A 48 -1.92 -10.17 0.17
N VAL A 49 -2.87 -9.24 0.27
CA VAL A 49 -2.59 -7.79 0.23
C VAL A 49 -1.71 -7.38 1.42
N PHE A 50 -1.95 -7.94 2.60
CA PHE A 50 -1.10 -7.72 3.77
C PHE A 50 0.35 -8.16 3.51
N TRP A 51 0.56 -9.37 2.99
CA TRP A 51 1.90 -9.86 2.64
C TRP A 51 2.55 -9.03 1.53
N ILE A 52 1.81 -8.66 0.48
CA ILE A 52 2.31 -7.82 -0.61
C ILE A 52 2.83 -6.49 -0.07
N LEU A 53 2.13 -5.85 0.88
CA LEU A 53 2.58 -4.59 1.47
C LEU A 53 3.91 -4.78 2.20
N ILE A 54 4.05 -5.82 3.03
CA ILE A 54 5.30 -6.13 3.73
C ILE A 54 6.45 -6.34 2.74
N PHE A 55 6.26 -7.20 1.73
CA PHE A 55 7.28 -7.48 0.73
C PHE A 55 7.58 -6.27 -0.16
N SER A 56 6.63 -5.36 -0.37
CA SER A 56 6.86 -4.13 -1.13
C SER A 56 7.84 -3.20 -0.41
N PHE A 57 7.68 -3.01 0.91
CA PHE A 57 8.64 -2.23 1.70
C PHE A 57 10.00 -2.89 1.76
N LEU A 58 10.04 -4.21 1.96
CA LEU A 58 11.29 -4.97 2.01
C LEU A 58 12.03 -4.92 0.67
N GLY A 59 11.32 -5.19 -0.42
CA GLY A 59 11.84 -5.15 -1.78
C GLY A 59 12.35 -3.77 -2.17
N ALA A 60 11.63 -2.70 -1.80
CA ALA A 60 12.09 -1.33 -2.03
C ALA A 60 13.43 -1.04 -1.34
N ARG A 61 13.65 -1.56 -0.13
CA ARG A 61 14.93 -1.41 0.59
C ARG A 61 16.04 -2.25 -0.02
N ILE A 62 15.76 -3.50 -0.36
CA ILE A 62 16.73 -4.38 -1.02
C ILE A 62 17.15 -3.79 -2.38
N PHE A 63 16.19 -3.33 -3.18
CA PHE A 63 16.45 -2.71 -4.47
C PHE A 63 17.27 -1.42 -4.34
N TYR A 64 16.97 -0.59 -3.33
CA TYR A 64 17.77 0.58 -3.01
C TYR A 64 19.23 0.21 -2.72
N ILE A 65 19.47 -0.88 -1.98
CA ILE A 65 20.83 -1.37 -1.70
C ILE A 65 21.52 -1.79 -3.00
N PHE A 66 20.86 -2.55 -3.88
CA PHE A 66 21.47 -3.00 -5.13
C PHE A 66 21.81 -1.86 -6.11
N ILE A 67 21.06 -0.76 -6.09
CA ILE A 67 21.33 0.40 -6.96
C ILE A 67 22.41 1.31 -6.38
N ASN A 68 22.45 1.48 -5.07
CA ASN A 68 23.31 2.45 -4.40
C ASN A 68 24.57 1.83 -3.76
N PHE A 69 24.90 0.59 -4.13
CA PHE A 69 26.15 -0.09 -3.79
C PHE A 69 27.05 -0.14 -5.03
#